data_AF-A0A935GI78-F1
#
_entry.id   AF-A0A935GI78-F1
#
_cell.length_a   1.000
_cell.length_b   1.000
_cell.length_c   1.000
_cell.angle_alpha   90.00
_cell.angle_beta   90.00
_cell.angle_gamma   90.00
#
_symmetry.space_group_name_H-M   'P 1'
#
loop_
_entity.id
_entity.type
_entity.pdbx_description
1 polymer ?
#
loop_
_entity_poly.entity_id
_entity_poly.type
_entity_poly.pdbx_seq_one_letter_code
_entity_poly.pdbx_strand_id
1 'polypeptide(L)'
;MDEDSWWLALADGYDRRNQLWRYYELHPVNYYDIGFLAATIEDQYDMTAGRAFFLGLDNEDTAPDFSFRASDDYFTPAEVRRDGVR
;
A
#
# COMPACT_ATOMS: atom_id res chain seq x y z
N MET A 1 9.88 -9.88 6.61
CA MET A 1 8.85 -10.75 6.03
C MET A 1 8.33 -11.63 7.13
N ASP A 2 7.02 -11.75 7.24
CA ASP A 2 6.34 -12.64 8.20
C ASP A 2 6.37 -14.09 7.69
N GLU A 3 6.64 -15.05 8.57
CA GLU A 3 6.89 -16.46 8.18
C GLU A 3 5.60 -17.17 7.76
N ASP A 4 4.49 -16.90 8.44
CA ASP A 4 3.23 -17.62 8.26
C ASP A 4 2.42 -17.09 7.08
N SER A 5 2.48 -15.77 6.84
CA SER A 5 1.74 -15.12 5.76
C SER A 5 2.56 -14.80 4.51
N TRP A 6 3.89 -14.84 4.62
CA TRP A 6 4.84 -14.35 3.61
C TRP A 6 4.67 -12.88 3.22
N TRP A 7 3.95 -12.11 4.02
CA TRP A 7 3.81 -10.67 3.80
C TRP A 7 5.03 -9.89 4.26
N LEU A 8 5.25 -8.73 3.64
CA LEU A 8 6.25 -7.77 4.07
C LEU A 8 5.74 -7.08 5.34
N ALA A 9 6.24 -7.45 6.51
CA ALA A 9 5.96 -6.72 7.76
C ALA A 9 6.80 -5.44 7.89
N LEU A 10 8.08 -5.52 7.51
CA LEU A 10 9.07 -4.45 7.65
C LEU A 10 10.00 -4.44 6.43
N ALA A 11 10.47 -3.26 6.01
CA ALA A 11 11.51 -3.11 4.99
C ALA A 11 12.43 -1.91 5.23
N ASP A 12 13.73 -2.11 5.03
CA ASP A 12 14.74 -1.04 5.01
C ASP A 12 15.09 -0.66 3.57
N GLY A 13 14.97 0.63 3.25
CA GLY A 13 15.39 1.22 1.99
C GLY A 13 16.71 1.98 2.15
N TYR A 14 17.72 1.60 1.38
CA TYR A 14 19.04 2.24 1.37
C TYR A 14 19.25 3.10 0.11
N ASP A 15 19.94 4.23 0.26
CA ASP A 15 20.31 5.09 -0.87
C ASP A 15 21.55 4.59 -1.63
N ARG A 16 21.96 5.31 -2.67
CA ARG A 16 23.15 4.97 -3.49
C ARG A 16 24.48 5.03 -2.72
N ARG A 17 24.50 5.58 -1.50
CA ARG A 17 25.66 5.65 -0.60
C ARG A 17 25.56 4.59 0.51
N ASN A 18 24.62 3.65 0.38
CA ASN A 18 24.35 2.60 1.35
C ASN A 18 23.96 3.16 2.74
N GLN A 19 23.31 4.31 2.78
CA GLN A 19 22.77 4.90 4.01
C GLN A 19 21.28 4.59 4.10
N LEU A 20 20.78 4.37 5.33
CA LEU A 20 19.35 4.20 5.56
C LEU A 20 18.62 5.48 5.09
N TRP A 21 17.69 5.30 4.16
CA TRP A 21 16.90 6.38 3.59
C TRP A 21 15.46 6.30 4.06
N ARG A 22 14.83 5.13 3.91
CA ARG A 22 13.47 4.90 4.36
C ARG A 22 13.34 3.61 5.15
N TYR A 23 12.44 3.65 6.10
CA TYR A 23 11.97 2.47 6.82
C TYR A 23 10.47 2.36 6.61
N TYR A 24 10.01 1.15 6.30
CA TYR A 24 8.63 0.85 5.98
C TYR A 24 8.09 -0.15 7.00
N GLU A 25 6.93 0.14 7.56
CA GLU A 25 6.16 -0.79 8.37
C GLU A 25 4.80 -1.03 7.73
N LEU A 26 4.36 -2.27 7.75
CA LEU A 26 3.08 -2.68 7.21
C LEU A 26 2.28 -3.31 8.35
N HIS A 27 1.08 -2.80 8.57
CA HIS A 27 0.15 -3.26 9.60
C HIS A 27 -1.01 -4.01 8.94
N PRO A 28 -0.91 -5.34 8.80
CA PRO A 28 -1.90 -6.12 8.08
C PRO A 28 -3.10 -6.51 8.94
N VAL A 29 -4.23 -6.71 8.28
CA VAL A 29 -5.43 -7.32 8.82
C VAL A 29 -5.84 -8.52 7.97
N ASN A 30 -6.44 -9.52 8.63
CA ASN A 30 -6.98 -10.70 7.96
C ASN A 30 -8.42 -10.42 7.51
N TYR A 31 -8.64 -10.32 6.19
CA TYR A 31 -9.96 -10.33 5.57
C TYR A 31 -10.44 -11.78 5.43
N TYR A 32 -10.93 -12.31 6.55
CA TYR A 32 -11.27 -13.72 6.72
C TYR A 32 -12.44 -14.19 5.84
N ASP A 33 -13.31 -13.28 5.42
CA ASP A 33 -14.45 -13.51 4.54
C ASP A 33 -14.02 -13.86 3.11
N ILE A 34 -12.89 -13.32 2.66
CA ILE A 34 -12.30 -13.60 1.35
C ILE A 34 -10.99 -14.40 1.42
N GLY A 35 -10.51 -14.70 2.63
CA GLY A 35 -9.27 -15.46 2.86
C GLY A 35 -8.01 -14.71 2.41
N PHE A 36 -7.97 -13.39 2.58
CA PHE A 36 -6.88 -12.53 2.13
C PHE A 36 -6.27 -11.75 3.30
N LEU A 37 -4.95 -11.56 3.28
CA LEU A 37 -4.25 -10.66 4.19
C LEU A 37 -3.92 -9.39 3.40
N ALA A 38 -4.21 -8.21 3.96
CA ALA A 38 -3.82 -6.94 3.36
C ALA A 38 -3.50 -5.89 4.44
N ALA A 39 -2.66 -4.92 4.08
CA ALA A 39 -2.36 -3.77 4.92
C ALA A 39 -3.59 -2.88 5.09
N THR A 40 -3.92 -2.51 6.33
CA THR A 40 -4.81 -1.36 6.59
C THR A 40 -3.98 -0.10 6.71
N ILE A 41 -2.81 -0.17 7.36
CA ILE A 41 -1.92 0.98 7.53
C ILE A 41 -0.52 0.64 7.03
N GLU A 42 0.07 1.56 6.29
CA GLU A 42 1.48 1.54 5.91
C GLU A 42 2.18 2.81 6.41
N ASP A 43 3.25 2.62 7.16
CA ASP A 43 4.04 3.70 7.73
C ASP A 43 5.35 3.81 6.97
N GLN A 44 5.69 5.03 6.56
CA GLN A 44 6.94 5.31 5.85
C GLN A 44 7.69 6.43 6.55
N TYR A 45 8.89 6.11 7.05
CA TYR A 45 9.76 7.07 7.72
C TYR A 45 10.88 7.48 6.76
N ASP A 46 10.97 8.77 6.42
CA ASP A 46 12.04 9.35 5.61
C ASP A 46 13.11 9.96 6.53
N MET A 47 14.21 9.25 6.69
CA MET A 47 15.30 9.63 7.59
C MET A 47 16.07 10.84 7.09
N THR A 48 16.05 11.10 5.78
CA THR A 48 16.75 12.24 5.17
C THR A 48 15.95 13.53 5.34
N ALA A 49 14.64 13.45 5.21
CA ALA A 49 13.74 14.59 5.36
C ALA A 49 13.20 14.77 6.80
N GLY A 50 13.38 13.80 7.69
CA GLY A 50 12.91 13.84 9.07
C GLY A 50 11.38 13.85 9.19
N ARG A 51 10.69 13.14 8.29
CA ARG A 51 9.21 13.10 8.24
C ARG A 51 8.69 11.67 8.16
N ALA A 52 7.43 11.50 8.53
CA ALA A 52 6.70 10.25 8.37
C ALA A 52 5.47 10.44 7.50
N PHE A 53 5.09 9.40 6.77
CA PHE A 53 3.82 9.27 6.06
C PHE A 53 3.07 8.07 6.61
N PHE A 54 1.78 8.26 6.82
CA PHE A 54 0.85 7.20 7.23
C PHE A 54 -0.18 7.07 6.11
N LEU A 55 -0.23 5.91 5.49
CA LEU A 55 -1.13 5.60 4.38
C LEU A 55 -2.18 4.59 4.82
N GLY A 56 -3.33 4.59 4.14
CA GLY A 56 -4.40 3.61 4.39
C GLY A 56 -5.31 3.92 5.59
N LEU A 57 -5.21 5.13 6.15
CA LEU A 57 -6.17 5.60 7.15
C LEU A 57 -7.57 5.75 6.52
N ASP A 58 -8.43 4.77 6.77
CA ASP A 58 -9.76 4.58 6.15
C ASP A 58 -10.90 4.62 7.19
N ASN A 59 -10.65 5.19 8.38
CA ASN A 59 -11.58 5.14 9.51
C ASN A 59 -12.93 5.84 9.28
N GLU A 60 -13.04 6.66 8.23
CA GLU A 60 -14.28 7.34 7.80
C GLU A 60 -14.87 6.75 6.51
N ASP A 61 -14.21 5.75 5.93
CA ASP A 61 -14.59 5.12 4.67
C ASP A 61 -15.40 3.82 4.90
N THR A 62 -16.05 3.35 3.84
CA THR A 62 -16.61 1.99 3.82
C THR A 62 -15.51 0.96 3.62
N ALA A 63 -15.73 -0.27 4.10
CA ALA A 63 -14.81 -1.37 3.87
C ALA A 63 -14.47 -1.55 2.38
N PRO A 64 -13.22 -1.93 2.05
CA PRO A 64 -12.77 -2.08 0.67
C PRO A 64 -13.56 -3.15 -0.10
N ASP A 65 -13.88 -2.86 -1.37
CA ASP A 65 -14.55 -3.79 -2.28
C ASP A 65 -13.54 -4.64 -3.06
N PHE A 66 -13.37 -5.90 -2.63
CA PHE A 66 -12.49 -6.87 -3.30
C PHE A 66 -13.15 -7.60 -4.49
N SER A 67 -14.43 -7.30 -4.79
CA SER A 67 -15.16 -7.92 -5.90
C SER A 67 -14.95 -7.23 -7.24
N PHE A 68 -14.39 -6.02 -7.26
CA PHE A 68 -14.15 -5.24 -8.47
C PHE A 68 -13.36 -6.03 -9.53
N ARG A 69 -13.84 -6.03 -10.77
CA ARG A 69 -13.16 -6.61 -11.93
C ARG A 69 -13.21 -5.60 -13.07
N ALA A 70 -12.07 -5.39 -13.72
CA ALA A 70 -11.94 -4.53 -14.89
C ALA A 70 -11.33 -5.31 -16.05
N SER A 71 -11.71 -4.96 -17.27
CA SER A 71 -11.04 -5.41 -18.49
C SER A 71 -9.70 -4.69 -18.67
N ASP A 72 -8.80 -5.25 -19.47
CA ASP A 72 -7.43 -4.73 -19.65
C ASP A 72 -7.39 -3.28 -20.17
N ASP A 73 -8.39 -2.88 -20.96
CA ASP A 73 -8.53 -1.53 -21.50
C ASP A 73 -8.73 -0.46 -20.42
N TYR A 74 -9.31 -0.82 -19.26
CA TYR A 74 -9.47 0.04 -18.10
C TYR A 74 -8.14 0.63 -17.60
N PHE A 75 -7.04 -0.12 -17.74
CA PHE A 75 -5.71 0.30 -17.27
C PHE A 75 -4.90 1.05 -18.33
N THR A 76 -5.55 1.53 -19.40
CA THR A 76 -4.85 2.28 -20.46
C THR A 76 -4.77 3.78 -20.14
N PRO A 77 -3.73 4.48 -20.65
CA PRO A 77 -3.67 5.94 -20.54
C PRO A 77 -4.87 6.66 -21.18
N ALA A 78 -5.53 6.03 -22.16
CA ALA A 78 -6.73 6.58 -22.77
C ALA A 78 -7.91 6.61 -21.80
N GLU A 79 -8.13 5.53 -21.04
CA GLU A 79 -9.22 5.48 -20.06
C GLU A 79 -8.97 6.37 -18.85
N VAL A 80 -7.74 6.45 -18.34
CA VAL A 80 -7.40 7.43 -17.29
C VAL A 80 -7.72 8.87 -17.74
N ARG A 81 -7.46 9.22 -19.01
CA ARG A 81 -7.81 10.55 -19.56
C ARG A 81 -9.32 10.76 -19.70
N ARG A 82 -10.08 9.70 -20.01
CA ARG A 82 -11.54 9.77 -20.13
C ARG A 82 -12.18 9.96 -18.76
N ASP A 83 -11.70 9.23 -17.76
CA ASP A 83 -12.24 9.24 -16.41
C ASP A 83 -11.81 10.50 -15.64
N GLY A 84 -10.66 11.08 -15.96
CA GLY A 84 -10.16 12.35 -15.41
C GLY A 84 -10.95 13.61 -15.80
N VAL A 85 -12.16 13.49 -16.36
CA VAL A 85 -13.01 14.61 -16.77
C VAL A 85 -14.27 14.71 -15.91
N ARG A 86 -14.20 15.42 -14.78
CA ARG A 86 -15.18 16.43 -14.33
C ARG A 86 -14.77 17.14 -13.05
#